data_AF-A0A353PDJ5-F1
#
_entry.id   AF-A0A353PDJ5-F1
#
_cell.length_a   1.000
_cell.length_b   1.000
_cell.length_c   1.000
_cell.angle_alpha   90.00
_cell.angle_beta   90.00
_cell.angle_gamma   90.00
#
_symmetry.space_group_name_H-M   'P 1'
#
loop_
_entity.id
_entity.type
_entity.pdbx_description
1 polymer ?
#
loop_
_entity_poly.entity_id
_entity_poly.type
_entity_poly.pdbx_seq_one_letter_code
_entity_poly.pdbx_strand_id
1 'polypeptide(L)'
;MVRYTLAVAGLVAAAVSAPVAAAVDDRNADRPIARVFGGERAAVQVGPRPFYLVAGMDDGALKSELASCQNQRFRKTDFSIGHRGAALQFPEHTRESYEAAARMGAGIVECD
;
A
#
# COMPACT_ATOMS: atom_id res chain seq x y z
N MET A 1 -42.20 4.24 -45.76
CA MET A 1 -41.05 5.02 -46.28
C MET A 1 -41.13 6.41 -45.65
N VAL A 2 -40.50 6.61 -44.49
CA VAL A 2 -39.23 7.36 -44.29
C VAL A 2 -39.37 8.81 -44.79
N ARG A 3 -39.44 9.79 -43.88
CA ARG A 3 -38.28 10.59 -43.46
C ARG A 3 -38.50 11.20 -42.06
N TYR A 4 -37.67 10.78 -41.09
CA TYR A 4 -37.50 11.46 -39.81
C TYR A 4 -36.43 12.54 -39.97
N THR A 5 -36.83 13.80 -39.90
CA THR A 5 -35.94 14.90 -39.55
C THR A 5 -35.96 15.06 -38.04
N LEU A 6 -34.79 15.03 -37.38
CA LEU A 6 -34.33 16.15 -36.54
C LEU A 6 -33.01 15.83 -35.81
N ALA A 7 -32.04 16.70 -36.09
CA ALA A 7 -31.04 17.29 -35.20
C ALA A 7 -30.07 16.39 -34.42
N VAL A 8 -28.83 16.39 -34.92
CA VAL A 8 -27.60 16.29 -34.14
C VAL A 8 -27.46 17.56 -33.27
N ALA A 9 -27.49 17.42 -31.95
CA ALA A 9 -26.96 18.35 -30.94
C ALA A 9 -27.11 17.69 -29.56
N GLY A 10 -26.15 17.64 -28.64
CA GLY A 10 -24.81 18.19 -28.61
C GLY A 10 -24.01 17.47 -27.52
N LEU A 11 -22.70 17.57 -27.66
CA LEU A 11 -21.70 17.13 -26.71
C LEU A 11 -21.81 17.99 -25.44
N VAL A 12 -22.13 17.41 -24.28
CA VAL A 12 -21.92 18.05 -22.98
C VAL A 12 -20.96 17.20 -22.18
N ALA A 13 -19.67 17.51 -22.32
CA ALA A 13 -18.65 17.04 -21.39
C ALA A 13 -18.76 17.90 -20.11
N ALA A 14 -19.41 17.38 -19.08
CA ALA A 14 -19.37 17.99 -17.75
C ALA A 14 -18.02 17.65 -17.10
N ALA A 15 -17.15 18.64 -16.99
CA ALA A 15 -15.89 18.52 -16.26
C ALA A 15 -16.17 18.32 -14.76
N VAL A 16 -15.80 17.16 -14.25
CA VAL A 16 -15.84 16.85 -12.81
C VAL A 16 -14.66 17.57 -12.13
N SER A 17 -14.94 18.63 -11.37
CA SER A 17 -13.98 19.19 -10.42
C SER A 17 -14.23 18.58 -9.05
N ALA A 18 -13.56 17.46 -8.73
CA ALA A 18 -13.47 16.99 -7.36
C ALA A 18 -12.40 17.83 -6.61
N PRO A 19 -12.65 18.25 -5.36
CA PRO A 19 -11.63 18.93 -4.57
C PRO A 19 -10.54 17.92 -4.22
N VAL A 20 -9.29 18.28 -4.52
CA VAL A 20 -8.11 17.56 -4.07
C VAL A 20 -8.10 17.59 -2.54
N ALA A 21 -8.23 16.41 -1.91
CA ALA A 21 -7.91 16.24 -0.50
C ALA A 21 -6.44 16.64 -0.30
N ALA A 22 -6.20 17.73 0.42
CA ALA A 22 -4.87 18.11 0.86
C ALA A 22 -4.35 16.99 1.76
N ALA A 23 -3.35 16.26 1.28
CA ALA A 23 -2.62 15.30 2.10
C ALA A 23 -2.01 16.04 3.29
N VAL A 24 -2.25 15.53 4.50
CA VAL A 24 -1.57 15.99 5.72
C VAL A 24 -0.07 15.70 5.54
N ASP A 25 0.70 16.78 5.61
CA ASP A 25 2.14 16.84 5.44
C ASP A 25 2.82 16.40 6.76
N ASP A 26 3.28 15.15 6.81
CA ASP A 26 4.06 14.61 7.95
C ASP A 26 5.50 15.14 7.89
N ARG A 27 5.70 16.39 8.29
CA ARG A 27 7.03 16.95 8.54
C ARG A 27 7.39 16.83 10.01
N ASN A 28 7.84 15.67 10.47
CA ASN A 28 8.71 15.61 11.65
C ASN A 28 9.54 14.33 11.76
N ALA A 29 10.55 14.17 10.89
CA ALA A 29 11.62 13.20 11.10
C ALA A 29 12.95 13.72 10.54
N ASP A 30 13.36 14.93 10.94
CA ASP A 30 14.79 15.28 10.98
C ASP A 30 15.36 14.49 12.19
N ARG A 31 16.36 13.59 12.09
CA ARG A 31 17.75 13.70 11.58
C ARG A 31 18.38 12.28 11.55
N PRO A 32 19.59 12.00 11.00
CA PRO A 32 20.28 12.45 9.80
C PRO A 32 20.71 11.26 8.89
N ILE A 33 19.99 10.13 8.88
CA ILE A 33 20.36 8.94 8.07
C ILE A 33 19.74 8.90 6.66
N ALA A 34 18.74 9.75 6.39
CA ALA A 34 17.98 9.74 5.13
C ALA A 34 18.79 10.17 3.90
N ARG A 35 19.95 10.83 4.06
CA ARG A 35 20.79 11.27 2.92
C ARG A 35 21.78 10.22 2.42
N VAL A 36 21.99 9.12 3.14
CA VAL A 36 22.95 8.09 2.71
C VAL A 36 22.33 7.11 1.71
N PHE A 37 21.02 6.91 1.76
CA PHE A 37 20.29 6.01 0.85
C PHE A 37 19.18 6.77 0.13
N GLY A 38 19.58 7.62 -0.83
CA GLY A 38 18.68 8.18 -1.84
C GLY A 38 18.20 7.13 -2.83
N GLY A 39 17.60 6.04 -2.32
CA GLY A 39 17.02 4.98 -3.12
C GLY A 39 15.63 5.38 -3.58
N GLU A 40 15.32 5.08 -4.84
CA GLU A 40 13.95 4.97 -5.33
C GLU A 40 13.03 4.39 -4.24
N ARG A 41 11.80 4.91 -4.14
CA ARG A 41 10.78 4.33 -3.26
C ARG A 41 10.46 2.92 -3.76
N ALA A 42 11.21 1.94 -3.29
CA ALA A 42 11.01 0.54 -3.63
C ALA A 42 9.55 0.20 -3.36
N ALA A 43 8.89 -0.42 -4.34
CA ALA A 43 7.53 -0.87 -4.18
C ALA A 43 7.48 -1.86 -3.02
N VAL A 44 6.82 -1.48 -1.93
CA VAL A 44 6.63 -2.34 -0.76
C VAL A 44 5.64 -3.43 -1.13
N GLN A 45 6.03 -4.68 -0.91
CA GLN A 45 5.14 -5.83 -1.02
C GLN A 45 5.00 -6.46 0.36
N VAL A 46 3.82 -6.39 1.00
CA VAL A 46 3.55 -6.79 2.40
C VAL A 46 3.70 -8.30 2.69
N GLY A 47 4.28 -9.05 1.75
CA GLY A 47 4.52 -10.47 1.86
C GLY A 47 3.26 -11.32 1.64
N PRO A 48 3.41 -12.65 1.73
CA PRO A 48 2.33 -13.58 1.41
C PRO A 48 1.30 -13.73 2.55
N ARG A 49 1.72 -13.54 3.81
CA ARG A 49 0.91 -13.89 4.99
C ARG A 49 -0.41 -13.10 5.12
N PRO A 50 -0.46 -11.76 4.96
CA PRO A 50 -1.70 -11.01 5.20
C PRO A 50 -2.87 -11.50 4.35
N PHE A 51 -2.69 -11.64 3.04
CA PHE A 51 -3.76 -12.05 2.14
C PHE A 51 -4.01 -13.56 2.15
N TYR A 52 -3.03 -14.38 2.53
CA TYR A 52 -3.26 -15.78 2.84
C TYR A 52 -4.25 -15.94 4.01
N LEU A 53 -4.09 -15.15 5.08
CA LEU A 53 -5.00 -15.18 6.23
C LEU A 53 -6.40 -14.68 5.84
N VAL A 54 -6.50 -13.59 5.08
CA VAL A 54 -7.79 -13.06 4.61
C VAL A 54 -8.54 -14.07 3.74
N ALA A 55 -7.82 -14.78 2.85
CA ALA A 55 -8.43 -15.81 2.01
C ALA A 55 -9.05 -16.96 2.82
N GLY A 56 -8.47 -17.30 3.97
CA GLY A 56 -8.94 -18.34 4.88
C GLY A 56 -10.03 -17.93 5.86
N MET A 57 -10.51 -16.68 5.83
CA MET A 57 -11.61 -16.22 6.69
C MET A 57 -12.98 -16.69 6.19
N ASP A 58 -13.93 -16.82 7.11
CA ASP A 58 -15.36 -16.97 6.79
C ASP A 58 -15.88 -15.74 6.04
N ASP A 59 -16.90 -15.95 5.20
CA ASP A 59 -17.49 -14.87 4.43
C ASP A 59 -18.22 -13.88 5.32
N GLY A 60 -17.97 -12.58 5.10
CA GLY A 60 -18.57 -11.51 5.89
C GLY A 60 -17.99 -10.14 5.56
N ALA A 61 -18.56 -9.11 6.15
CA ALA A 61 -18.16 -7.71 5.91
C ALA A 61 -16.66 -7.47 6.15
N LEU A 62 -16.09 -8.09 7.19
CA LEU A 62 -14.67 -7.94 7.52
C LEU A 62 -13.74 -8.56 6.46
N LYS A 63 -14.08 -9.74 5.92
CA LYS A 63 -13.29 -10.37 4.85
C LYS A 63 -13.27 -9.49 3.60
N SER A 64 -14.44 -8.95 3.22
CA SER A 64 -14.56 -8.03 2.08
C SER A 64 -13.74 -6.75 2.28
N GLU A 65 -13.79 -6.16 3.47
CA GLU A 65 -13.03 -4.96 3.82
C GLU A 65 -11.52 -5.21 3.72
N LEU A 66 -11.02 -6.27 4.37
CA LEU A 66 -9.59 -6.59 4.34
C LEU A 66 -9.10 -7.00 2.95
N ALA A 67 -9.91 -7.71 2.18
CA ALA A 67 -9.58 -8.08 0.79
C ALA A 67 -9.46 -6.86 -0.11
N SER A 68 -10.22 -5.78 0.16
CA SER A 68 -10.12 -4.52 -0.60
C SER A 68 -8.74 -3.87 -0.50
N CYS A 69 -7.94 -4.24 0.51
CA CYS A 69 -6.59 -3.72 0.72
C CYS A 69 -5.51 -4.30 -0.22
N GLN A 70 -5.81 -5.32 -1.02
CA GLN A 70 -4.80 -6.09 -1.77
C GLN A 70 -3.97 -5.29 -2.78
N ASN A 71 -4.58 -4.29 -3.41
CA ASN A 71 -3.95 -3.49 -4.46
C ASN A 71 -3.64 -2.05 -4.03
N GLN A 72 -3.58 -1.81 -2.71
CA GLN A 72 -3.26 -0.49 -2.18
C GLN A 72 -1.75 -0.20 -2.27
N ARG A 73 -1.40 1.09 -2.26
CA ARG A 73 -0.02 1.55 -2.29
C ARG A 73 0.54 1.61 -0.87
N PHE A 74 1.22 0.55 -0.44
CA PHE A 74 1.94 0.53 0.83
C PHE A 74 3.19 1.40 0.79
N ARG A 75 3.57 1.93 1.95
CA ARG A 75 4.78 2.74 2.14
C ARG A 75 5.47 2.31 3.42
N LYS A 76 6.80 2.37 3.40
CA LYS A 76 7.63 2.17 4.58
C LYS A 76 7.43 3.33 5.56
N THR A 77 7.29 3.03 6.85
CA THR A 77 7.27 4.00 7.95
C THR A 77 8.06 3.45 9.14
N ASP A 78 8.74 4.32 9.88
CA ASP A 78 9.54 3.92 11.06
C ASP A 78 8.67 3.39 12.22
N PHE A 79 7.37 3.63 12.17
CA PHE A 79 6.38 3.05 13.09
C PHE A 79 6.23 1.53 12.90
N SER A 80 6.53 0.99 11.71
CA SER A 80 6.47 -0.45 11.46
C SER A 80 7.80 -1.11 11.86
N ILE A 81 7.77 -1.96 12.89
CA ILE A 81 8.95 -2.65 13.42
C ILE A 81 8.84 -4.15 13.12
N GLY A 82 9.78 -4.68 12.34
CA GLY A 82 9.94 -6.12 12.13
C GLY A 82 10.70 -6.75 13.29
N HIS A 83 9.99 -7.14 14.35
CA HIS A 83 10.59 -7.83 15.50
C HIS A 83 11.20 -9.16 15.05
N ARG A 84 12.52 -9.31 15.27
CA ARG A 84 13.29 -10.48 14.80
C ARG A 84 13.21 -10.73 13.28
N GLY A 85 12.98 -9.66 12.51
CA GLY A 85 12.74 -9.72 11.06
C GLY A 85 11.27 -10.01 10.72
N ALA A 86 11.06 -11.01 9.87
CA ALA A 86 9.77 -11.46 9.35
C ALA A 86 9.36 -12.83 9.90
N ALA A 87 9.49 -13.01 11.22
CA ALA A 87 9.48 -14.27 11.95
C ALA A 87 8.25 -15.19 11.71
N LEU A 88 7.11 -14.64 11.28
CA LEU A 88 5.90 -15.42 11.02
C LEU A 88 5.87 -16.12 9.65
N GLN A 89 6.85 -15.85 8.79
CA GLN A 89 6.95 -16.42 7.46
C GLN A 89 8.38 -16.87 7.09
N PHE A 90 9.38 -16.32 7.78
CA PHE A 90 10.80 -16.61 7.60
C PHE A 90 11.41 -16.92 8.97
N PRO A 91 12.45 -17.77 9.06
CA PRO A 91 13.09 -18.10 10.33
C PRO A 91 13.59 -16.83 11.03
N GLU A 92 13.19 -16.61 12.29
CA GLU A 92 13.65 -15.48 13.07
C GLU A 92 15.18 -15.41 13.17
N HIS A 93 15.73 -14.20 13.32
CA HIS A 93 17.17 -13.96 13.44
C HIS A 93 18.05 -14.51 12.32
N THR A 94 17.50 -14.53 11.10
CA THR A 94 18.25 -14.87 9.90
C THR A 94 18.37 -13.68 8.97
N ARG A 95 19.43 -13.68 8.15
CA ARG A 95 19.63 -12.68 7.11
C ARG A 95 18.42 -12.60 6.18
N GLU A 96 17.87 -13.74 5.79
CA GLU A 96 16.72 -13.87 4.90
C GLU A 96 15.48 -13.22 5.51
N SER A 97 15.26 -13.41 6.81
CA SER A 97 14.15 -12.79 7.55
C SER A 97 14.29 -11.27 7.64
N TYR A 98 15.49 -10.76 7.88
CA TYR A 98 15.75 -9.32 7.91
C TYR A 98 15.58 -8.68 6.52
N GLU A 99 16.11 -9.32 5.47
CA GLU A 99 15.92 -8.86 4.08
C GLU A 99 14.45 -8.88 3.67
N ALA A 100 13.71 -9.93 4.06
CA ALA A 100 12.28 -10.00 3.84
C ALA A 100 11.55 -8.86 4.54
N ALA A 101 11.80 -8.61 5.84
CA ALA A 101 11.15 -7.54 6.60
C ALA A 101 11.35 -6.17 5.95
N ALA A 102 12.58 -5.85 5.52
CA ALA A 102 12.89 -4.60 4.84
C ALA A 102 12.13 -4.47 3.50
N ARG A 103 12.03 -5.55 2.71
CA ARG A 103 11.25 -5.58 1.46
C ARG A 103 9.74 -5.48 1.70
N MET A 104 9.27 -6.02 2.82
CA MET A 104 7.86 -6.02 3.22
C MET A 104 7.40 -4.71 3.87
N GLY A 105 8.29 -3.73 3.99
CA GLY A 105 7.93 -2.36 4.38
C GLY A 105 8.20 -2.02 5.84
N ALA A 106 8.91 -2.88 6.58
CA ALA A 106 9.35 -2.54 7.92
C ALA A 106 10.25 -1.28 7.89
N GLY A 107 9.90 -0.30 8.71
CA GLY A 107 10.67 0.90 9.01
C GLY A 107 12.02 0.56 9.62
N ILE A 108 11.91 -0.16 10.74
CA ILE A 108 12.98 -0.65 11.59
C ILE A 108 12.90 -2.18 11.59
N VAL A 109 14.06 -2.83 11.47
CA VAL A 109 14.18 -4.27 11.67
C VAL A 109 14.93 -4.47 12.97
N GLU A 110 14.29 -5.12 13.92
CA GLU A 110 14.84 -5.31 15.25
C GLU A 110 15.51 -6.69 15.38
N CYS A 111 16.54 -6.72 16.24
CA CYS A 111 17.28 -7.90 16.66
C CYS A 111 17.29 -7.94 18.19
N ASP A 112 17.40 -9.15 18.78
CA ASP A 112 17.56 -9.34 20.22
C ASP A 112 18.99 -8.98 20.71
#